data_AF-A0A920G3K1-F1
#
_entry.id   AF-A0A920G3K1-F1
#
_cell.length_a   1.000
_cell.length_b   1.000
_cell.length_c   1.000
_cell.angle_alpha   90.00
_cell.angle_beta   90.00
_cell.angle_gamma   90.00
#
_symmetry.space_group_name_H-M   'P 1'
#
loop_
_entity.id
_entity.type
_entity.pdbx_description
1 polymer ?
#
loop_
_entity_poly.entity_id
_entity_poly.type
_entity_poly.pdbx_seq_one_letter_code
_entity_poly.pdbx_strand_id
1 'polypeptide(L)'
;MATTLQCDIVSAEAQIYSGAVELLVATGVEGELGVCFGHAALLTRLIPGPIRVVEQGGEEQVYYASGGFLRSAGRQRDRVGRHRRSCR
;
A
#
# COMPACT_ATOMS: atom_id res chain seq x y z
N MET A 1 5.37 20.10 4.51
CA MET A 1 5.01 19.38 3.28
C MET A 1 4.79 17.93 3.68
N ALA A 2 3.55 17.52 3.88
CA ALA A 2 3.23 16.19 4.38
C ALA A 2 3.29 15.20 3.21
N THR A 3 4.20 14.23 3.30
CA THR A 3 4.41 13.25 2.25
C THR A 3 3.41 12.12 2.44
N THR A 4 2.31 12.17 1.69
CA THR A 4 1.14 11.29 1.85
C THR A 4 1.17 10.07 0.95
N LEU A 5 0.87 8.92 1.52
CA LEU A 5 0.66 7.69 0.76
C LEU A 5 -0.84 7.50 0.54
N GLN A 6 -1.26 7.25 -0.70
CA GLN A 6 -2.62 6.76 -0.93
C GLN A 6 -2.67 5.29 -0.53
N CYS A 7 -3.53 4.97 0.43
CA CYS A 7 -3.75 3.62 0.91
C CYS A 7 -5.17 3.17 0.59
N ASP A 8 -5.26 2.01 -0.04
CA ASP A 8 -6.51 1.34 -0.35
C ASP A 8 -6.52 -0.03 0.32
N ILE A 9 -7.45 -0.23 1.25
CA ILE A 9 -7.68 -1.53 1.89
C ILE A 9 -8.84 -2.19 1.16
N VAL A 10 -8.52 -3.22 0.38
CA VAL A 10 -9.50 -3.96 -0.42
C VAL A 10 -9.63 -5.39 0.09
N SER A 11 -10.88 -5.83 0.24
CA SER A 11 -11.23 -7.24 0.46
C SER A 11 -11.82 -7.84 -0.82
N ALA A 12 -12.07 -9.15 -0.82
CA ALA A 12 -12.60 -9.86 -1.99
C ALA A 12 -13.98 -9.34 -2.45
N GLU A 13 -14.78 -8.79 -1.54
CA GLU A 13 -16.15 -8.33 -1.80
C GLU A 13 -16.31 -6.81 -1.84
N ALA A 14 -15.45 -6.06 -1.14
CA ALA A 14 -15.60 -4.61 -1.03
C ALA A 14 -14.28 -3.89 -0.71
N GLN A 15 -14.21 -2.61 -1.12
CA GLN A 15 -13.20 -1.68 -0.64
C GLN A 15 -13.61 -1.19 0.75
N ILE A 16 -12.78 -1.47 1.76
CA ILE A 16 -13.07 -1.16 3.16
C ILE A 16 -12.60 0.26 3.50
N TYR A 17 -11.48 0.70 2.90
CA TYR A 17 -10.93 2.03 3.13
C TYR A 17 -10.17 2.53 1.90
N SER A 18 -10.27 3.83 1.63
CA SER A 18 -9.50 4.54 0.60
C SER A 18 -9.23 5.96 1.10
N GLY A 19 -7.96 6.30 1.27
CA GLY A 19 -7.58 7.58 1.87
C GLY A 19 -6.10 7.90 1.77
N ALA A 20 -5.75 9.14 2.12
CA ALA A 20 -4.36 9.58 2.23
C ALA A 20 -3.88 9.39 3.67
N VAL A 21 -2.84 8.57 3.83
CA VAL A 21 -2.30 8.17 5.13
C VAL A 21 -0.82 8.55 5.20
N GLU A 22 -0.32 8.79 6.41
CA GLU A 22 1.10 9.09 6.63
C GLU A 22 1.89 7.82 6.94
N LEU A 23 1.29 6.90 7.69
CA LEU A 23 1.90 5.66 8.11
C LEU A 23 0.86 4.53 8.10
N LEU A 24 1.23 3.40 7.50
CA LEU A 24 0.50 2.14 7.63
C LEU A 24 1.40 1.12 8.31
N VAL A 25 0.90 0.49 9.36
CA VAL A 25 1.57 -0.60 10.06
C VAL A 25 0.72 -1.85 9.94
N ALA A 26 1.31 -2.91 9.41
CA ALA A 26 0.63 -4.17 9.21
C ALA A 26 1.54 -5.35 9.53
N THR A 27 0.95 -6.45 9.98
CA THR A 27 1.71 -7.66 10.32
C THR A 27 1.77 -8.62 9.13
N GLY A 28 2.97 -8.78 8.59
CA GLY A 28 3.29 -9.74 7.54
C GLY A 28 3.66 -11.12 8.09
N VAL A 29 3.82 -12.08 7.18
CA VAL A 29 4.32 -13.43 7.51
C VAL A 29 5.74 -13.43 8.05
N GLU A 30 6.56 -12.46 7.66
CA GLU A 30 7.97 -12.32 8.07
C GLU A 30 8.16 -11.38 9.26
N GLY A 31 7.08 -10.77 9.78
CA GLY A 31 7.14 -9.83 10.92
C GLY A 31 6.27 -8.58 10.70
N GLU A 32 6.46 -7.57 11.56
CA GLU A 32 5.76 -6.29 11.43
C GLU A 32 6.39 -5.40 10.35
N LEU A 33 5.55 -4.82 9.50
CA LEU A 33 5.95 -3.99 8.37
C LEU A 33 5.30 -2.62 8.48
N GLY A 34 6.12 -1.57 8.48
CA GLY A 34 5.70 -0.18 8.39
C GLY A 34 5.89 0.36 6.98
N VAL A 35 4.82 0.83 6.34
CA VAL A 35 4.84 1.44 5.02
C VAL A 35 4.65 2.96 5.18
N CYS A 36 5.68 3.70 4.78
CA CYS A 36 5.68 5.17 4.71
C CYS A 36 5.78 5.64 3.26
N PHE A 37 5.59 6.93 3.05
CA PHE A 37 5.85 7.55 1.75
C PHE A 37 7.28 7.29 1.26
N GLY A 38 7.42 6.83 0.01
CA GLY A 38 8.71 6.55 -0.61
C GLY A 38 9.26 5.14 -0.35
N HIS A 39 8.47 4.25 0.26
CA HIS A 39 8.86 2.84 0.39
C HIS A 39 9.00 2.15 -0.98
N ALA A 40 9.85 1.13 -1.04
CA ALA A 40 10.04 0.34 -2.25
C ALA A 40 8.77 -0.43 -2.63
N ALA A 41 8.66 -0.80 -3.90
CA ALA A 41 7.60 -1.71 -4.33
C ALA A 41 7.79 -3.07 -3.65
N LEU A 42 6.79 -3.50 -2.90
CA LEU A 42 6.83 -4.72 -2.13
C LEU A 42 5.49 -5.45 -2.27
N LEU A 43 5.54 -6.78 -2.36
CA LEU A 43 4.39 -7.65 -2.30
C LEU A 43 4.63 -8.68 -1.20
N THR A 44 3.87 -8.59 -0.11
CA THR A 44 3.97 -9.55 1.00
C THR A 44 2.60 -10.12 1.35
N ARG A 45 2.63 -11.29 2.00
CA ARG A 45 1.42 -11.88 2.59
C ARG A 45 1.25 -11.33 4.00
N LEU A 46 0.03 -10.93 4.32
CA LEU A 46 -0.38 -10.48 5.65
C LEU A 46 -0.92 -11.67 6.44
N ILE A 47 -0.55 -11.75 7.71
CA ILE A 47 -1.21 -12.66 8.64
C ILE A 47 -2.50 -12.03 9.18
N PRO A 48 -3.44 -12.82 9.72
CA PRO A 48 -4.60 -12.28 10.39
C PRO A 48 -4.17 -11.45 11.59
N GLY A 49 -4.58 -10.19 11.65
CA GLY A 49 -4.16 -9.28 12.70
C GLY A 49 -4.66 -7.85 12.52
N PRO A 50 -4.36 -6.99 13.51
CA PRO A 50 -4.68 -5.59 13.44
C PRO A 50 -3.76 -4.86 12.46
N ILE A 51 -4.35 -4.01 11.63
CA ILE A 51 -3.67 -3.06 10.75
C ILE A 51 -3.92 -1.68 11.35
N ARG A 52 -2.85 -0.95 11.63
CA ARG A 52 -2.92 0.43 12.13
C ARG A 52 -2.65 1.39 10.99
N VAL A 53 -3.54 2.35 10.83
CA VAL A 53 -3.47 3.39 9.82
C VAL A 53 -3.44 4.73 10.54
N VAL A 54 -2.44 5.55 10.24
CA VAL A 54 -2.31 6.91 10.77
C VAL A 54 -2.63 7.89 9.64
N GLU A 55 -3.75 8.60 9.79
CA GLU A 55 -4.19 9.62 8.85
C GLU A 55 -3.43 10.94 9.07
N GLN A 56 -3.53 11.85 8.09
CA GLN A 56 -2.86 13.16 8.10
C GLN A 56 -3.18 14.06 9.31
N GLY A 57 -4.29 13.79 9.99
CA GLY A 57 -4.74 14.53 11.16
C GLY A 57 -4.19 14.01 12.49
N GLY A 58 -3.36 12.96 12.46
CA GLY A 58 -2.96 12.22 13.66
C GLY A 58 -4.06 11.28 14.19
N GLU A 59 -5.14 11.08 13.43
CA GLU A 59 -6.17 10.09 13.75
C GLU A 59 -5.65 8.69 13.44
N GLU A 60 -5.63 7.85 14.47
CA GLU A 60 -5.22 6.46 14.37
C GLU A 60 -6.46 5.57 14.22
N GLN A 61 -6.55 4.87 13.08
CA GLN A 61 -7.60 3.90 12.81
C GLN A 61 -7.02 2.50 12.87
N VAL A 62 -7.68 1.62 13.62
CA VAL A 62 -7.29 0.21 13.74
C VAL A 62 -8.32 -0.64 13.02
N TYR A 63 -7.87 -1.30 11.96
CA TYR A 63 -8.66 -2.26 11.20
C TYR A 63 -8.24 -3.67 11.56
N TYR A 64 -9.16 -4.63 11.55
CA TYR A 64 -8.82 -6.04 11.71
C TYR A 64 -8.94 -6.74 10.37
N ALA A 65 -7.84 -7.31 9.89
CA ALA A 65 -7.85 -8.12 8.67
C ALA A 65 -7.68 -9.59 9.03
N SER A 66 -8.48 -10.46 8.41
CA SER A 66 -8.36 -11.92 8.56
C SER A 66 -7.18 -12.51 7.76
N GLY A 67 -6.27 -11.66 7.25
CA GLY A 67 -5.18 -11.99 6.35
C GLY A 67 -5.40 -11.42 4.94
N GLY A 68 -4.37 -11.54 4.09
CA GLY A 68 -4.45 -11.02 2.72
C GLY A 68 -3.08 -10.80 2.09
N PHE A 69 -3.01 -9.84 1.16
CA PHE A 69 -1.78 -9.42 0.51
C PHE A 69 -1.60 -7.92 0.68
N LEU A 70 -0.41 -7.51 1.12
CA LEU A 70 0.01 -6.12 1.12
C LEU A 70 0.80 -5.87 -0.16
N ARG A 71 0.38 -4.88 -0.93
CA ARG A 71 1.12 -4.39 -2.10
C ARG A 71 1.42 -2.91 -1.90
N SER A 72 2.69 -2.55 -1.77
CA SER A 72 3.13 -1.16 -1.92
C SER A 72 3.51 -0.94 -3.38
N ALA A 73 2.90 0.07 -4.00
CA ALA A 73 3.32 0.52 -5.33
C ALA A 73 4.49 1.48 -5.17
N GLY A 74 5.72 0.98 -5.33
CA GLY A 74 6.82 1.86 -5.70
C GLY A 74 6.45 2.56 -7.00
N ARG A 75 6.71 3.87 -7.09
CA ARG A 75 6.30 4.73 -8.21
C ARG A 75 7.00 4.33 -9.52
N GLN A 76 6.60 3.20 -10.11
CA GLN A 76 7.13 2.67 -11.36
C GLN A 76 6.46 3.42 -12.51
N ARG A 77 7.03 4.55 -12.92
CA ARG A 77 6.78 5.11 -14.25
C ARG A 77 7.50 4.24 -15.28
N ASP A 78 6.98 3.04 -15.54
CA ASP A 78 7.34 2.28 -16.74
C ASP A 78 6.69 2.97 -17.93
N ARG A 79 7.33 4.06 -18.40
CA ARG A 79 7.15 4.51 -19.79
C ARG A 79 7.79 3.43 -20.67
N VAL A 80 7.04 2.37 -20.94
CA VAL A 80 7.34 1.50 -22.08
C VAL A 80 7.12 2.35 -23.33
N GLY A 81 8.19 3.01 -23.76
CA GLY A 81 8.26 3.71 -25.02
C GLY A 81 8.01 2.68 -26.12
N ARG A 82 6.80 2.72 -26.70
CA ARG A 82 6.47 2.03 -27.94
C ARG A 82 7.38 2.57 -29.05
N HIS A 83 8.58 2.00 -29.18
CA HIS A 83 9.37 2.15 -30.38
C HIS A 83 8.67 1.37 -31.50
N ARG A 84 7.73 2.03 -32.17
CA ARG A 84 7.35 1.69 -33.54
C ARG A 84 8.61 1.89 -34.40
N ARG A 85 9.45 0.87 -34.51
CA ARG A 85 10.41 0.77 -35.62
C ARG A 85 9.63 0.34 -36.85
N SER A 86 9.09 1.33 -37.54
CA SER A 86 8.79 1.28 -38.96
C SER A 86 10.13 1.16 -39.69
N CYS A 87 10.66 -0.05 -39.85
CA CYS A 87 11.69 -0.31 -40.84
C CYS A 87 10.99 -0.49 -42.18
N ARG A 88 11.36 0.41 -43.10
CA ARG A 88 11.18 0.29 -44.54
C ARG A 88 11.72 -1.04 -45.06
#